data_AF-A0A452E2P8-F1
#
_entry.id   AF-A0A452E2P8-F1
#
_cell.length_a   1.000
_cell.length_b   1.000
_cell.length_c   1.000
_cell.angle_alpha   90.00
_cell.angle_beta   90.00
_cell.angle_gamma   90.00
#
_symmetry.space_group_name_H-M   'P 1'
#
loop_
_entity.id
_entity.type
_entity.pdbx_description
1 polymer ?
#
loop_
_entity_poly.entity_id
_entity_poly.type
_entity_poly.pdbx_seq_one_letter_code
_entity_poly.pdbx_strand_id
1 'polypeptide(L)'
;MAHPKFNGIGENIWVGPENEFTASIAIRSWFQQRKKYNFEKNSCSDNCSNYLQLVWDRSYKVGCAVTPCSRIGRIKHAALFICNYAPGGGLSRRPYQRGLMCSQCGSYDRCTDFLCSNADRDQAIYYRYWYPRWEVPRPIVCDPLCLLILFLRMMCFSLSATIVLIIQSYFPNILVEEEMVFTPVETGPAKEEGKKEKQVEEEEEEEEEEGGEGEEEEEEEEEKRGEEGAEEEKEGGAEEEKEGGEEGGEEG
;
A
#
# COMPACT_ATOMS: atom_id res chain seq x y z
N MET A 1 1.63 3.27 -0.28
CA MET A 1 0.99 3.34 1.05
C MET A 1 1.64 4.47 1.82
N ALA A 2 0.86 5.45 2.27
CA ALA A 2 1.29 6.44 3.25
C ALA A 2 1.49 5.80 4.64
N HIS A 3 2.03 6.55 5.58
CA HIS A 3 2.27 6.14 6.96
C HIS A 3 1.04 5.43 7.60
N PRO A 4 1.20 4.30 8.33
CA PRO A 4 0.09 3.42 8.74
C PRO A 4 -0.91 4.06 9.72
N LYS A 5 -0.50 5.13 10.42
CA LYS A 5 -1.34 5.84 11.39
C LYS A 5 -2.12 7.03 10.81
N PHE A 6 -1.68 7.57 9.66
CA PHE A 6 -2.13 8.88 9.20
C PHE A 6 -2.82 8.77 7.85
N ASN A 7 -4.12 9.07 7.84
CA ASN A 7 -4.91 9.20 6.62
C ASN A 7 -4.80 10.66 6.14
N GLY A 8 -4.17 10.87 4.98
CA GLY A 8 -3.89 12.19 4.43
C GLY A 8 -2.60 12.82 4.99
N ILE A 9 -1.61 12.96 4.12
CA ILE A 9 -0.31 13.58 4.41
C ILE A 9 -0.22 14.89 3.66
N GLY A 10 0.13 15.95 4.38
CA GLY A 10 0.42 17.25 3.80
C GLY A 10 1.85 17.30 3.27
N GLU A 11 2.13 18.18 2.32
CA GLU A 11 3.47 18.34 1.75
C GLU A 11 3.75 19.80 1.42
N ASN A 12 4.93 20.25 1.85
CA ASN A 12 5.52 21.49 1.34
C ASN A 12 6.83 21.16 0.62
N ILE A 13 7.05 21.81 -0.52
CA ILE A 13 8.26 21.67 -1.33
C ILE A 13 8.95 23.02 -1.44
N TRP A 14 10.28 23.01 -1.32
CA TRP A 14 11.16 24.11 -1.64
C TRP A 14 12.21 23.65 -2.64
N VAL A 15 12.46 24.48 -3.65
CA VAL A 15 13.49 24.27 -4.66
C VAL A 15 14.28 25.56 -4.81
N GLY A 16 15.60 25.46 -4.75
CA GLY A 16 16.50 26.60 -4.92
C GLY A 16 17.95 26.15 -5.13
N PRO A 17 18.90 27.09 -5.30
CA PRO A 17 20.32 26.76 -5.37
C PRO A 17 20.78 26.03 -4.10
N GLU A 18 21.54 24.95 -4.27
CA GLU A 18 22.02 24.10 -3.17
C GLU A 18 22.90 24.89 -2.18
N ASN A 19 23.75 25.77 -2.69
CA ASN A 19 24.63 26.62 -1.88
C ASN A 19 23.89 27.67 -1.04
N GLU A 20 22.62 27.94 -1.35
CA GLU A 20 21.76 28.87 -0.60
C GLU A 20 20.81 28.13 0.37
N PHE A 21 20.77 26.80 0.30
CA PHE A 21 19.81 26.03 1.07
C PHE A 21 20.15 26.02 2.57
N THR A 22 19.16 26.38 3.37
CA THR A 22 19.03 25.95 4.76
C THR A 22 17.57 25.64 5.04
N ALA A 23 17.29 24.73 5.96
CA ALA A 23 15.92 24.44 6.38
C ALA A 23 15.19 25.72 6.83
N SER A 24 15.88 26.62 7.54
CA SER A 24 15.33 27.91 7.97
C SER A 24 14.96 28.82 6.80
N ILE A 25 15.76 28.88 5.74
CA ILE A 25 15.43 29.67 4.54
C ILE A 25 14.18 29.12 3.85
N ALA A 26 14.11 27.80 3.67
CA ALA A 26 12.96 27.15 3.06
C ALA A 26 11.67 27.39 3.87
N ILE A 27 11.69 27.11 5.18
CA ILE A 27 10.54 27.31 6.07
C ILE A 27 10.13 28.78 6.12
N ARG A 28 11.09 29.71 6.18
CA ARG A 28 10.79 31.15 6.16
C ARG A 28 10.15 31.58 4.84
N SER A 29 10.57 31.01 3.72
CA SER A 29 9.97 31.32 2.41
C SER A 29 8.50 30.87 2.33
N TRP A 30 8.19 29.69 2.85
CA TRP A 30 6.81 29.20 2.97
C TRP A 30 6.00 30.11 3.89
N PHE A 31 6.54 30.49 5.05
CA PHE A 31 5.88 31.36 6.00
C PHE A 31 5.61 32.77 5.46
N GLN A 32 6.48 33.29 4.58
CA GLN A 32 6.30 34.59 3.94
C GLN A 32 5.04 34.66 3.06
N GLN A 33 4.51 33.52 2.61
CA GLN A 33 3.25 33.47 1.88
C GLN A 33 2.05 33.96 2.71
N ARG A 34 2.18 34.11 4.05
CA ARG A 34 1.17 34.76 4.89
C ARG A 34 0.70 36.11 4.36
N LYS A 35 1.58 36.85 3.67
CA LYS A 35 1.25 38.16 3.07
C LYS A 35 0.16 38.06 2.00
N LYS A 36 -0.05 36.87 1.44
CA LYS A 36 -1.02 36.56 0.39
C LYS A 36 -2.32 35.97 0.96
N TYR A 37 -2.37 35.60 2.24
CA TYR A 37 -3.54 34.98 2.85
C TYR A 37 -4.36 36.01 3.66
N ASN A 38 -5.65 36.10 3.34
CA ASN A 38 -6.62 36.84 4.13
C ASN A 38 -7.39 35.89 5.04
N PHE A 39 -7.11 35.96 6.34
CA PHE A 39 -7.72 35.07 7.33
C PHE A 39 -9.23 35.26 7.46
N GLU A 40 -9.73 36.51 7.40
CA GLU A 40 -11.17 36.80 7.54
C GLU A 40 -11.96 36.15 6.42
N LYS A 41 -11.49 36.30 5.18
CA LYS A 41 -12.14 35.77 3.99
C LYS A 41 -11.81 34.31 3.71
N ASN A 42 -10.88 33.72 4.47
CA ASN A 42 -10.29 32.41 4.20
C ASN A 42 -9.86 32.25 2.72
N SER A 43 -9.23 33.29 2.17
CA SER A 43 -8.87 33.31 0.76
C SER A 43 -7.44 33.76 0.54
N CYS A 44 -6.86 33.35 -0.59
CA CYS A 44 -5.52 33.71 -0.97
C CYS A 44 -5.53 34.54 -2.24
N SER A 45 -4.76 35.64 -2.24
CA SER A 45 -4.59 36.48 -3.43
C SER A 45 -3.70 35.81 -4.49
N ASP A 46 -2.89 34.85 -4.08
CA ASP A 46 -1.97 34.03 -4.89
C ASP A 46 -1.58 32.79 -4.04
N ASN A 47 -0.77 31.86 -4.54
CA ASN A 47 -0.42 30.63 -3.83
C ASN A 47 0.13 30.90 -2.42
N CYS A 48 -0.57 30.31 -1.45
CA CYS A 48 -0.38 30.42 0.00
C CYS A 48 -0.36 29.05 0.69
N SER A 49 -0.44 27.94 -0.08
CA SER A 49 -0.68 26.60 0.45
C SER A 49 0.39 26.19 1.45
N ASN A 50 1.66 26.54 1.18
CA ASN A 50 2.75 26.20 2.07
C ASN A 50 2.63 26.90 3.43
N TYR A 51 2.18 28.16 3.45
CA TYR A 51 1.89 28.86 4.70
C TYR A 51 0.74 28.21 5.46
N LEU A 52 -0.36 27.86 4.76
CA LEU A 52 -1.51 27.23 5.40
C LEU A 52 -1.16 25.89 6.04
N GLN A 53 -0.34 25.08 5.36
CA GLN A 53 0.15 23.82 5.91
C GLN A 53 1.08 24.03 7.12
N LEU A 54 1.93 25.06 7.11
CA LEU A 54 2.83 25.37 8.23
C LEU A 54 2.08 25.70 9.52
N VAL A 55 0.95 26.38 9.42
CA VAL A 55 0.17 26.86 10.57
C VAL A 55 -1.10 26.02 10.82
N TRP A 56 -1.16 24.81 10.26
CA TRP A 56 -2.32 23.95 10.36
C TRP A 56 -2.44 23.36 11.78
N ASP A 57 -3.49 23.73 12.51
CA ASP A 57 -3.68 23.39 13.94
C ASP A 57 -3.79 21.89 14.22
N ARG A 58 -4.18 21.08 13.23
CA ARG A 58 -4.28 19.62 13.37
C ARG A 58 -2.97 18.91 13.03
N SER A 59 -2.03 19.55 12.35
CA SER A 59 -0.77 18.91 11.96
C SER A 59 0.22 18.97 13.12
N TYR A 60 0.58 17.81 13.68
CA TYR A 60 1.44 17.72 14.87
C TYR A 60 2.68 16.84 14.69
N LYS A 61 2.81 16.15 13.55
CA LYS A 61 4.05 15.47 13.13
C LYS A 61 4.55 16.07 11.83
N VAL A 62 5.87 16.20 11.75
CA VAL A 62 6.57 16.65 10.54
C VAL A 62 7.82 15.81 10.35
N GLY A 63 8.11 15.46 9.11
CA GLY A 63 9.37 14.85 8.69
C GLY A 63 9.85 15.52 7.42
N CYS A 64 11.14 15.84 7.34
CA CYS A 64 11.70 16.54 6.19
C CYS A 64 12.97 15.85 5.67
N ALA A 65 13.22 15.99 4.38
CA ALA A 65 14.43 15.53 3.72
C ALA A 65 14.90 16.57 2.70
N VAL A 66 16.21 16.61 2.47
CA VAL A 66 16.82 17.39 1.38
C VAL A 66 17.65 16.47 0.50
N THR A 67 17.54 16.66 -0.81
CA THR A 67 18.35 15.95 -1.79
C THR A 67 18.99 16.96 -2.74
N PRO A 68 20.31 16.92 -2.95
CA PRO A 68 20.95 17.70 -4.00
C PRO A 68 20.60 17.12 -5.37
N CYS A 69 20.34 17.99 -6.34
CA CYS A 69 19.95 17.64 -7.70
C CYS A 69 20.83 18.41 -8.68
N SER A 70 21.38 17.72 -9.69
CA SER A 70 22.22 18.35 -10.71
C SER A 70 21.48 19.48 -11.44
N ARG A 71 20.17 19.31 -11.67
CA ARG A 71 19.29 20.32 -12.26
C ARG A 71 17.82 20.08 -11.91
N ILE A 72 17.11 21.15 -11.55
CA ILE A 72 15.64 21.18 -11.49
C ILE A 72 15.15 22.40 -12.28
N GLY A 73 14.44 22.17 -13.38
CA GLY A 73 14.01 23.24 -14.29
C GLY A 73 15.19 24.07 -14.83
N ARG A 74 15.23 25.35 -14.43
CA ARG A 74 16.30 26.30 -14.81
C ARG A 74 17.43 26.42 -13.78
N ILE A 75 17.31 25.78 -12.62
CA ILE A 75 18.30 25.85 -11.53
C ILE A 75 19.29 24.70 -11.70
N LYS A 76 20.58 25.02 -11.84
CA LYS A 76 21.69 24.04 -11.79
C LYS A 76 22.18 23.94 -10.36
N HIS A 77 22.66 22.77 -9.94
CA HIS A 77 23.06 22.50 -8.55
C HIS A 77 21.95 22.91 -7.58
N ALA A 78 20.77 22.30 -7.75
CA ALA A 78 19.58 22.62 -6.97
C ALA A 78 19.53 21.76 -5.69
N ALA A 79 18.90 22.27 -4.64
CA ALA A 79 18.44 21.47 -3.52
C ALA A 79 16.91 21.33 -3.59
N LEU A 80 16.44 20.08 -3.52
CA LEU A 80 15.03 19.74 -3.34
C LEU A 80 14.78 19.44 -1.87
N PHE A 81 14.05 20.32 -1.18
CA PHE A 81 13.70 20.15 0.22
C PHE A 81 12.20 19.92 0.35
N ILE A 82 11.83 18.79 0.96
CA ILE A 82 10.45 18.36 1.13
C ILE A 82 10.19 18.17 2.61
N CYS A 83 9.06 18.67 3.10
CA CYS A 83 8.53 18.36 4.42
C CYS A 83 7.13 17.78 4.27
N ASN A 84 6.93 16.59 4.85
CA ASN A 84 5.60 16.00 4.99
C ASN A 84 5.03 16.27 6.39
N TYR A 85 3.73 16.54 6.45
CA TYR A 85 3.00 16.92 7.66
C TYR A 85 1.87 15.92 7.91
N ALA A 86 1.69 15.52 9.17
CA ALA A 86 0.69 14.53 9.53
C ALA A 86 -0.10 14.93 10.79
N PRO A 87 -1.45 14.84 10.75
CA PRO A 87 -2.28 14.78 9.54
C PRO A 87 -2.03 15.97 8.59
N GLY A 88 -2.32 15.79 7.30
CA GLY A 88 -2.22 16.84 6.30
C GLY A 88 -3.24 17.96 6.48
N GLY A 89 -2.88 19.15 6.03
CA GLY A 89 -3.78 20.29 5.95
C GLY A 89 -4.78 20.15 4.80
N GLY A 90 -6.02 20.60 5.01
CA GLY A 90 -7.07 20.56 3.99
C GLY A 90 -7.63 21.95 3.73
N LEU A 91 -7.78 22.37 2.47
CA LEU A 91 -8.19 23.76 2.14
C LEU A 91 -9.68 24.07 2.44
N SER A 92 -10.43 23.16 3.08
CA SER A 92 -11.86 23.32 3.34
C SER A 92 -12.20 24.26 4.50
N ARG A 93 -11.22 24.65 5.33
CA ARG A 93 -11.41 25.58 6.45
C ARG A 93 -10.18 26.45 6.69
N ARG A 94 -10.34 27.44 7.58
CA ARG A 94 -9.20 28.20 8.13
C ARG A 94 -8.20 27.27 8.81
N PRO A 95 -6.90 27.58 8.75
CA PRO A 95 -5.84 26.69 9.23
C PRO A 95 -5.85 26.50 10.76
N TYR A 96 -6.42 27.46 11.48
CA TYR A 96 -6.64 27.39 12.92
C TYR A 96 -7.86 28.21 13.30
N GLN A 97 -8.37 27.98 14.51
CA GLN A 97 -9.41 28.81 15.09
C GLN A 97 -8.81 30.05 15.75
N ARG A 98 -9.40 31.22 15.48
CA ARG A 98 -9.01 32.46 16.18
C ARG A 98 -9.56 32.43 17.60
N GLY A 99 -8.74 32.80 18.57
CA GLY A 99 -9.15 32.88 19.97
C GLY A 99 -7.99 33.19 20.90
N LEU A 100 -8.24 33.07 22.20
CA LEU A 100 -7.20 33.09 23.22
C LEU A 100 -6.26 31.89 23.04
N MET A 101 -4.97 32.08 23.26
CA MET A 101 -3.99 31.01 23.12
C MET A 101 -4.36 29.83 24.02
N CYS A 102 -4.30 28.61 23.47
CA CYS A 102 -4.57 27.37 24.19
C CYS A 102 -5.98 27.22 24.79
N SER A 103 -6.94 28.11 24.49
CA SER A 103 -8.29 28.03 25.07
C SER A 103 -9.11 26.83 24.61
N GLN A 104 -8.67 26.15 23.55
CA GLN A 104 -9.29 24.96 22.97
C GLN A 104 -8.33 23.76 22.92
N CYS A 105 -7.29 23.72 23.76
CA CYS A 105 -6.48 22.51 23.89
C CYS A 105 -7.32 21.36 24.48
N GLY A 106 -6.89 20.11 24.24
CA GLY A 106 -7.51 18.95 24.87
C GLY A 106 -7.44 19.01 26.40
N SER A 107 -8.33 18.31 27.09
CA SER A 107 -8.41 18.32 28.57
C SER A 107 -7.12 17.84 29.26
N TYR A 108 -6.31 17.04 28.57
CA TYR A 108 -5.04 16.49 29.05
C TYR A 108 -3.82 17.22 28.47
N ASP A 109 -4.03 18.21 27.61
CA ASP A 109 -2.96 18.97 26.97
C ASP A 109 -2.49 20.11 27.87
N ARG A 110 -1.20 20.42 27.81
CA ARG A 110 -0.59 21.59 28.47
C ARG A 110 -0.35 22.68 27.45
N CYS A 111 -0.52 23.94 27.85
CA CYS A 111 -0.11 25.08 27.04
C CYS A 111 1.38 25.33 27.23
N THR A 112 2.19 25.03 26.22
CA THR A 112 3.65 25.26 26.23
C THR A 112 3.99 26.13 25.01
N ASP A 113 4.65 27.27 25.23
CA ASP A 113 5.02 28.21 24.16
C ASP A 113 3.86 28.57 23.21
N PHE A 114 2.68 28.81 23.79
CA PHE A 114 1.43 29.12 23.07
C PHE A 114 0.88 27.99 22.18
N LEU A 115 1.36 26.75 22.34
CA LEU A 115 0.92 25.56 21.63
C LEU A 115 0.33 24.52 22.59
N CYS A 116 -0.66 23.76 22.12
CA CYS A 116 -1.17 22.60 22.84
C CYS A 116 -0.13 21.49 22.78
N SER A 117 0.39 21.07 23.92
CA SER A 117 1.42 20.04 24.07
C SER A 117 0.87 18.83 24.82
N ASN A 118 1.28 17.63 24.41
CA ASN A 118 0.82 16.37 24.97
C ASN A 118 1.95 15.35 24.87
N ALA A 119 2.39 14.79 26.00
CA ALA A 119 3.59 13.95 26.05
C ALA A 119 3.50 12.73 25.12
N ASP A 120 2.36 12.04 25.08
CA ASP A 120 2.15 10.85 24.26
C ASP A 120 2.12 11.19 22.77
N ARG A 121 1.46 12.31 22.43
CA ARG A 121 1.36 12.77 21.05
C ARG A 121 2.70 13.30 20.55
N ASP A 122 3.45 14.02 21.38
CA ASP A 122 4.63 14.77 20.97
C ASP A 122 5.88 13.87 20.92
N GLN A 123 5.86 12.70 21.59
CA GLN A 123 6.93 11.70 21.55
C GLN A 123 7.35 11.33 20.12
N ALA A 124 8.67 11.27 19.87
CA ALA A 124 9.21 10.70 18.65
C ALA A 124 9.00 9.17 18.65
N ILE A 125 8.19 8.68 17.71
CA ILE A 125 7.89 7.25 17.56
C ILE A 125 8.76 6.71 16.44
N TYR A 126 9.46 5.61 16.71
CA TYR A 126 10.20 4.86 15.70
C TYR A 126 9.48 3.56 15.39
N TYR A 127 9.20 3.33 14.11
CA TYR A 127 8.51 2.14 13.65
C TYR A 127 9.55 1.07 13.26
N ARG A 128 9.84 0.18 14.21
CA ARG A 128 10.87 -0.86 14.05
C ARG A 128 10.63 -1.85 12.91
N TYR A 129 9.40 -1.93 12.39
CA TYR A 129 9.01 -2.84 11.31
C TYR A 129 8.30 -2.13 10.14
N TRP A 130 8.43 -0.81 10.04
CA TRP A 130 7.86 -0.07 8.90
C TRP A 130 8.94 0.19 7.87
N TYR A 131 8.90 -0.60 6.79
CA TYR A 131 9.80 -0.48 5.65
C TYR A 131 8.97 -0.10 4.42
N PRO A 132 9.07 1.16 3.96
CA PRO A 132 8.38 1.58 2.74
C PRO A 132 8.88 0.78 1.54
N ARG A 133 7.99 0.47 0.58
CA ARG A 133 8.34 -0.36 -0.59
C ARG A 133 9.48 0.21 -1.45
N TRP A 134 9.74 1.52 -1.35
CA TRP A 134 10.74 2.24 -2.14
C TRP A 134 12.12 2.32 -1.47
N GLU A 135 12.31 1.76 -0.27
CA GLU A 135 13.61 1.71 0.39
C GLU A 135 14.38 0.46 -0.08
N VAL A 136 15.49 0.67 -0.82
CA VAL A 136 16.31 -0.40 -1.39
C VAL A 136 17.80 -0.23 -1.05
N PRO A 137 18.53 -1.32 -0.73
CA PRO A 137 18.04 -2.69 -0.60
C PRO A 137 17.13 -2.84 0.62
N ARG A 138 16.00 -3.54 0.48
CA ARG A 138 15.14 -3.83 1.63
C ARG A 138 15.95 -4.66 2.62
N PRO A 139 16.16 -4.21 3.86
CA PRO A 139 16.78 -5.07 4.85
C PRO A 139 15.91 -6.33 5.00
N ILE A 140 16.52 -7.51 5.05
CA ILE A 140 15.79 -8.76 5.33
C ILE A 140 15.34 -8.67 6.78
N VAL A 141 14.12 -8.20 7.00
CA VAL A 141 13.55 -8.06 8.34
C VAL A 141 12.41 -9.05 8.43
N CYS A 142 12.67 -10.21 9.04
CA CYS A 142 11.59 -11.11 9.43
C CYS A 142 10.87 -10.47 10.62
N ASP A 143 9.56 -10.29 10.50
CA ASP A 143 8.70 -10.07 11.65
C ASP A 143 8.61 -11.36 12.51
N PRO A 144 8.04 -11.30 13.73
CA PRO A 144 7.89 -12.49 14.57
C PRO A 144 7.13 -13.65 13.91
N LEU A 145 6.20 -13.34 12.99
CA LEU A 145 5.44 -14.33 12.23
C LEU A 145 6.33 -15.05 11.19
N CYS A 146 7.17 -14.30 10.48
CA CYS A 146 8.18 -14.81 9.55
C CYS A 146 9.19 -15.71 10.27
N LEU A 147 9.67 -15.30 11.45
CA LEU A 147 10.53 -16.17 12.28
C LEU A 147 9.81 -17.46 12.67
N LEU A 148 8.54 -17.38 13.11
CA LEU A 148 7.74 -18.55 13.45
C LEU A 148 7.57 -19.49 12.25
N ILE A 149 7.26 -18.96 11.06
CA ILE A 149 7.09 -19.74 9.83
C ILE A 149 8.41 -20.41 9.43
N LEU A 150 9.54 -19.71 9.54
CA LEU A 150 10.87 -20.28 9.27
C LEU A 150 11.19 -21.41 10.24
N PHE A 151 10.96 -21.23 11.55
CA PHE A 151 11.16 -22.29 12.52
C PHE A 151 10.24 -23.48 12.27
N LEU A 152 8.96 -23.24 11.95
CA LEU A 152 8.00 -24.30 11.65
C LEU A 152 8.43 -25.08 10.40
N ARG A 153 8.86 -24.40 9.33
CA ARG A 153 9.37 -25.07 8.11
C ARG A 153 10.62 -25.90 8.38
N MET A 154 11.58 -25.36 9.15
CA MET A 154 12.78 -26.09 9.52
C MET A 154 12.46 -27.31 10.40
N MET A 155 11.51 -27.18 11.33
CA MET A 155 11.03 -28.30 12.14
C MET A 155 10.36 -29.36 11.28
N CYS A 156 9.42 -29.00 10.40
CA CYS A 156 8.76 -29.95 9.49
C CYS A 156 9.76 -30.68 8.58
N PHE A 157 10.74 -29.96 8.02
CA PHE A 157 11.78 -30.57 7.18
C PHE A 157 12.68 -31.54 7.97
N SER A 158 13.03 -31.19 9.21
CA SER A 158 13.80 -32.10 10.06
C SER A 158 12.98 -33.35 10.43
N LEU A 159 11.68 -33.18 10.69
CA LEU A 159 10.78 -34.26 11.06
C LEU A 159 10.58 -35.22 9.90
N SER A 160 10.35 -34.70 8.68
CA SER A 160 10.26 -35.54 7.48
C SER A 160 11.55 -36.29 7.20
N ALA A 161 12.72 -35.64 7.34
CA ALA A 161 14.01 -36.31 7.18
C ALA A 161 14.21 -37.44 8.21
N THR A 162 13.86 -37.22 9.48
CA THR A 162 13.94 -38.26 10.50
C THR A 162 12.99 -39.43 10.22
N ILE A 163 11.77 -39.17 9.75
CA ILE A 163 10.81 -40.21 9.37
C ILE A 163 11.37 -41.05 8.22
N VAL A 164 11.90 -40.41 7.17
CA VAL A 164 12.51 -41.12 6.03
C VAL A 164 13.67 -42.01 6.49
N LEU A 165 14.57 -41.50 7.34
CA LEU A 165 15.69 -42.28 7.88
C LEU A 165 15.21 -43.47 8.73
N ILE A 166 14.16 -43.29 9.54
CA ILE A 166 13.56 -44.38 10.31
C ILE A 166 13.00 -45.45 9.36
N ILE A 167 12.20 -45.06 8.36
CA ILE A 167 11.63 -46.01 7.39
C ILE A 167 12.73 -46.80 6.67
N GLN A 168 13.78 -46.13 6.19
CA GLN A 168 14.94 -46.78 5.55
C GLN A 168 15.67 -47.76 6.48
N SER A 169 15.70 -47.49 7.80
CA SER A 169 16.31 -48.39 8.78
C SER A 169 15.49 -49.66 9.05
N TYR A 170 14.16 -49.57 9.00
CA TYR A 170 13.25 -50.71 9.18
C TYR A 170 13.08 -51.53 7.90
N PHE A 171 13.16 -50.87 6.74
CA PHE A 171 12.99 -51.48 5.41
C PHE A 171 14.22 -51.20 4.52
N PRO A 172 15.38 -51.80 4.81
CA PRO A 172 16.63 -51.51 4.09
C PRO A 172 16.63 -51.92 2.60
N ASN A 173 15.65 -52.75 2.17
CA ASN A 173 15.56 -53.30 0.81
C ASN A 173 14.41 -52.70 -0.03
N ILE A 174 13.74 -51.64 0.44
CA ILE A 174 12.54 -51.10 -0.26
C ILE A 174 12.85 -50.53 -1.65
N LEU A 175 14.13 -50.19 -1.93
CA LEU A 175 14.60 -49.69 -3.23
C LEU A 175 15.06 -50.80 -4.19
N VAL A 176 15.06 -52.07 -3.76
CA VAL A 176 15.50 -53.22 -4.59
C VAL A 176 14.29 -53.93 -5.24
N GLU A 177 13.06 -53.63 -4.79
CA GLU A 177 11.85 -54.31 -5.26
C GLU A 177 11.21 -53.68 -6.51
N GLU A 178 11.60 -52.44 -6.88
CA GLU A 178 11.15 -51.80 -8.13
C GLU A 178 11.75 -52.45 -9.40
N GLU A 179 12.84 -53.21 -9.29
CA GLU A 179 13.45 -53.89 -10.45
C GLU A 179 12.74 -55.19 -10.87
N MET A 180 11.71 -55.66 -10.16
CA MET A 180 11.03 -56.92 -10.48
C MET A 180 9.70 -56.80 -11.25
N VAL A 181 9.29 -55.59 -11.67
CA VAL A 181 7.99 -55.39 -12.34
C VAL A 181 8.07 -55.46 -13.89
N PHE A 182 9.27 -55.53 -14.48
CA PHE A 182 9.44 -55.56 -15.95
C PHE A 182 10.12 -56.84 -16.44
N THR A 183 9.38 -57.96 -16.51
CA THR A 183 9.75 -59.09 -17.39
C THR A 183 8.54 -59.57 -18.19
N PRO A 184 8.55 -59.51 -19.54
CA PRO A 184 7.48 -60.07 -20.36
C PRO A 184 7.84 -61.52 -20.73
N VAL A 185 7.02 -62.50 -20.33
CA VAL A 185 7.04 -63.84 -20.93
C VAL A 185 5.60 -64.31 -21.15
N GLU A 186 5.25 -64.47 -22.43
CA GLU A 186 4.03 -65.08 -22.93
C GLU A 186 3.91 -66.56 -22.57
N THR A 187 2.71 -67.02 -22.19
CA THR A 187 1.89 -68.08 -22.85
C THR A 187 0.70 -68.48 -21.93
N GLY A 188 -0.54 -68.33 -22.40
CA GLY A 188 -1.80 -68.51 -21.62
C GLY A 188 -2.29 -69.96 -21.44
N PRO A 189 -3.60 -70.24 -21.28
CA PRO A 189 -4.73 -69.36 -20.90
C PRO A 189 -5.58 -69.91 -19.71
N ALA A 190 -6.29 -69.02 -19.00
CA ALA A 190 -7.72 -69.12 -18.65
C ALA A 190 -8.08 -68.48 -17.28
N LYS A 191 -9.00 -67.51 -17.40
CA LYS A 191 -10.06 -67.07 -16.46
C LYS A 191 -9.79 -65.92 -15.48
N GLU A 192 -10.42 -64.80 -15.88
CA GLU A 192 -11.23 -63.86 -15.08
C GLU A 192 -10.66 -63.35 -13.76
N GLU A 193 -10.12 -62.13 -13.81
CA GLU A 193 -10.58 -60.95 -13.06
C GLU A 193 -9.54 -59.84 -13.25
N GLY A 194 -9.85 -58.83 -14.07
CA GLY A 194 -8.88 -57.81 -14.44
C GLY A 194 -9.31 -57.04 -15.68
N LYS A 195 -10.54 -56.53 -15.66
CA LYS A 195 -11.05 -55.65 -16.73
C LYS A 195 -12.00 -54.58 -16.21
N LYS A 196 -11.94 -54.27 -14.90
CA LYS A 196 -12.80 -53.27 -14.26
C LYS A 196 -12.06 -52.05 -13.72
N GLU A 197 -10.75 -52.13 -13.48
CA GLU A 197 -10.03 -50.99 -12.89
C GLU A 197 -9.51 -50.02 -13.96
N LYS A 198 -9.09 -50.54 -15.13
CA LYS A 198 -8.54 -49.68 -16.20
C LYS A 198 -9.58 -48.83 -16.94
N GLN A 199 -10.88 -49.08 -16.72
CA GLN A 199 -11.95 -48.33 -17.36
C GLN A 199 -12.48 -47.20 -16.45
N VAL A 200 -12.10 -47.21 -15.17
CA VAL A 200 -12.47 -46.15 -14.21
C VAL A 200 -11.43 -45.03 -14.23
N GLU A 201 -10.14 -45.35 -14.36
CA GLU A 201 -9.09 -44.32 -14.45
C GLU A 201 -9.15 -43.52 -15.77
N GLU A 202 -9.53 -44.14 -16.90
CA GLU A 202 -9.70 -43.41 -18.18
C GLU A 202 -10.98 -42.56 -18.20
N GLU A 203 -12.03 -42.92 -17.44
CA GLU A 203 -13.25 -42.09 -17.32
C GLU A 203 -13.06 -40.93 -16.31
N GLU A 204 -12.22 -41.09 -15.26
CA GLU A 204 -11.92 -40.01 -14.30
C GLU A 204 -10.96 -38.95 -14.88
N GLU A 205 -10.00 -39.30 -15.75
CA GLU A 205 -9.13 -38.33 -16.42
C GLU A 205 -9.87 -37.50 -17.50
N GLU A 206 -10.88 -38.07 -18.18
CA GLU A 206 -11.70 -37.33 -19.16
C GLU A 206 -12.68 -36.35 -18.47
N GLU A 207 -13.22 -36.67 -17.29
CA GLU A 207 -14.08 -35.74 -16.53
C GLU A 207 -13.31 -34.58 -15.88
N GLU A 208 -12.03 -34.75 -15.52
CA GLU A 208 -11.19 -33.67 -14.98
C GLU A 208 -10.71 -32.68 -16.06
N GLU A 209 -10.45 -33.13 -17.30
CA GLU A 209 -10.10 -32.22 -18.41
C GLU A 209 -11.31 -31.41 -18.91
N GLU A 210 -12.51 -32.01 -19.03
CA GLU A 210 -13.73 -31.25 -19.42
C GLU A 210 -14.17 -30.25 -18.31
N GLY A 211 -13.92 -30.56 -17.04
CA GLY A 211 -14.21 -29.65 -15.93
C GLY A 211 -13.27 -28.43 -15.87
N GLY A 212 -12.01 -28.60 -16.26
CA GLY A 212 -11.02 -27.52 -16.30
C GLY A 212 -11.23 -26.52 -17.43
N GLU A 213 -11.66 -26.98 -18.61
CA GLU A 213 -11.97 -26.09 -19.74
C GLU A 213 -13.26 -25.26 -19.49
N GLY A 214 -14.24 -25.82 -18.76
CA GLY A 214 -15.47 -25.11 -18.41
C GLY A 214 -15.28 -23.99 -17.38
N GLU A 215 -14.36 -24.14 -16.42
CA GLU A 215 -14.04 -23.09 -15.45
C GLU A 215 -13.26 -21.92 -16.10
N GLU A 216 -12.38 -22.20 -17.07
CA GLU A 216 -11.67 -21.15 -17.81
C GLU A 216 -12.61 -20.36 -18.76
N GLU A 217 -13.61 -21.01 -19.37
CA GLU A 217 -14.62 -20.32 -20.19
C GLU A 217 -15.59 -19.46 -19.35
N GLU A 218 -15.97 -19.88 -18.14
CA GLU A 218 -16.80 -19.07 -17.23
C GLU A 218 -16.04 -17.85 -16.69
N GLU A 219 -14.74 -17.97 -16.37
CA GLU A 219 -13.93 -16.82 -15.93
C GLU A 219 -13.74 -15.78 -17.07
N GLU A 220 -13.57 -16.21 -18.32
CA GLU A 220 -13.48 -15.29 -19.47
C GLU A 220 -14.84 -14.60 -19.79
N GLU A 221 -15.97 -15.28 -19.60
CA GLU A 221 -17.30 -14.67 -19.79
C GLU A 221 -17.65 -13.67 -18.66
N GLU A 222 -17.27 -13.93 -17.41
CA GLU A 222 -17.45 -12.98 -16.30
C GLU A 222 -16.58 -11.72 -16.47
N GLU A 223 -15.34 -11.86 -16.98
CA GLU A 223 -14.46 -10.71 -17.23
C GLU A 223 -14.98 -9.82 -18.37
N LYS A 224 -15.49 -10.43 -19.47
CA LYS A 224 -16.11 -9.68 -20.59
C LYS A 224 -17.41 -8.98 -20.16
N ARG A 225 -18.23 -9.62 -19.32
CA ARG A 225 -19.46 -9.02 -18.79
C ARG A 225 -19.18 -7.88 -17.80
N GLY A 226 -18.05 -7.96 -17.09
CA GLY A 226 -17.54 -6.88 -16.23
C GLY A 226 -17.05 -5.66 -17.00
N GLU A 227 -16.42 -5.84 -18.15
CA GLU A 227 -16.00 -4.73 -19.02
C GLU A 227 -17.19 -4.05 -19.73
N GLU A 228 -18.16 -4.81 -20.25
CA GLU A 228 -19.37 -4.23 -20.89
C GLU A 228 -20.24 -3.44 -19.88
N GLY A 229 -20.37 -3.92 -18.64
CA GLY A 229 -21.07 -3.20 -17.58
C GLY A 229 -20.38 -1.90 -17.13
N ALA A 230 -19.04 -1.83 -17.23
CA ALA A 230 -18.27 -0.63 -16.91
C ALA A 230 -18.29 0.43 -18.03
N GLU A 231 -18.61 0.04 -19.26
CA GLU A 231 -18.85 0.96 -20.39
C GLU A 231 -20.28 1.53 -20.37
N GLU A 232 -21.30 0.73 -20.06
CA GLU A 232 -22.69 1.22 -19.93
C GLU A 232 -22.89 2.21 -18.76
N GLU A 233 -22.20 2.02 -17.61
CA GLU A 233 -22.26 2.99 -16.50
C GLU A 233 -21.58 4.34 -16.83
N LYS A 234 -20.61 4.35 -17.78
CA LYS A 234 -19.96 5.58 -18.24
C LYS A 234 -20.79 6.35 -19.27
N GLU A 235 -21.59 5.67 -20.09
CA GLU A 235 -22.51 6.32 -21.02
C GLU A 235 -23.79 6.82 -20.32
N GLY A 236 -24.33 6.06 -19.35
CA GLY A 236 -25.49 6.48 -18.55
C GLY A 236 -25.22 7.68 -17.62
N GLY A 237 -24.00 7.80 -17.09
CA GLY A 237 -23.59 8.96 -16.27
C GLY A 237 -23.35 10.26 -17.05
N ALA A 238 -23.28 10.20 -18.39
CA ALA A 238 -23.07 11.37 -19.23
C ALA A 238 -24.38 11.99 -19.75
N GLU A 239 -25.51 11.28 -19.69
CA GLU A 239 -26.83 11.81 -20.06
C GLU A 239 -27.57 12.52 -18.91
N GLU A 240 -27.32 12.15 -17.64
CA GLU A 240 -27.97 12.80 -16.48
C GLU A 240 -27.43 14.21 -16.16
N GLU A 241 -26.26 14.62 -16.67
CA GLU A 241 -25.75 15.99 -16.50
C GLU A 241 -26.23 16.99 -17.58
N LYS A 242 -27.05 16.56 -18.56
CA LYS A 242 -27.57 17.47 -19.61
C LYS A 242 -29.02 17.94 -19.45
N GLU A 243 -29.80 17.41 -18.51
CA GLU A 243 -31.19 17.89 -18.27
C GLU A 243 -31.36 18.85 -17.08
N GLY A 244 -30.29 19.20 -16.34
CA GLY A 244 -30.37 20.11 -15.19
C GLY A 244 -30.15 21.60 -15.46
N GLY A 245 -30.21 22.04 -16.72
CA GLY A 245 -29.61 23.31 -17.14
C GLY A 245 -30.48 24.25 -17.97
N GLU A 246 -31.78 24.42 -17.67
CA GLU A 246 -32.55 25.54 -18.23
C GLU A 246 -33.79 25.85 -17.38
N GLU A 247 -33.64 26.69 -16.34
CA GLU A 247 -34.74 27.55 -15.87
C GLU A 247 -34.20 28.63 -14.90
N GLY A 248 -34.35 29.91 -15.29
CA GLY A 248 -34.35 31.03 -14.35
C GLY A 248 -33.57 32.29 -14.73
N GLY A 249 -34.26 33.28 -15.32
CA GLY A 249 -34.08 34.68 -14.93
C GLY A 249 -33.83 35.72 -16.03
N GLU A 250 -34.85 36.04 -16.81
CA GLU A 250 -35.11 37.42 -17.25
C GLU A 250 -35.62 38.26 -16.05
N GLU A 251 -35.46 39.59 -16.17
CA GLU A 251 -36.02 40.70 -15.37
C GLU A 251 -35.12 41.37 -14.31
N GLY A 252 -34.90 42.68 -14.50
CA GLY A 252 -34.60 43.66 -13.44
C GLY A 252 -33.36 44.49 -13.61
#